data_AF-A0A7J8QAK9-F1
#
_entry.id   AF-A0A7J8QAK9-F1
#
_cell.length_a   1.000
_cell.length_b   1.000
_cell.length_c   1.000
_cell.angle_alpha   90.00
_cell.angle_beta   90.00
_cell.angle_gamma   90.00
#
_symmetry.space_group_name_H-M   'P 1'
#
loop_
_entity.id
_entity.type
_entity.pdbx_description
1 polymer ?
#
loop_
_entity_poly.entity_id
_entity_poly.type
_entity_poly.pdbx_seq_one_letter_code
_entity_poly.pdbx_strand_id
1 'polypeptide(L)' 'MKAYIKSIDEKAWCAMLIGWEAPKMDDNNGKVTKPEMQWATEEEKLANAISKALYVIFCRMDMQEFKRIAKCIVAM' A
#
# COMPACT_ATOMS: atom_id res chain seq x y z
N MET A 1 -3.30 14.93 3.19
CA MET A 1 -3.85 13.57 2.94
C MET A 1 -4.03 12.72 4.21
N LYS A 2 -3.10 12.74 5.18
CA LYS A 2 -3.19 11.99 6.45
C LYS A 2 -4.57 11.99 7.14
N ALA A 3 -5.12 13.18 7.44
CA ALA A 3 -6.41 13.29 8.14
C ALA A 3 -7.57 12.67 7.35
N TYR A 4 -7.53 12.76 6.02
CA TYR A 4 -8.57 12.21 5.15
C TYR A 4 -8.48 10.69 5.03
N ILE A 5 -7.29 10.13 4.81
CA ILE A 5 -7.09 8.67 4.78
C ILE A 5 -7.50 8.06 6.12
N LYS A 6 -7.13 8.70 7.25
CA LYS A 6 -7.57 8.29 8.58
C LYS A 6 -9.08 8.34 8.78
N SER A 7 -9.77 9.30 8.17
CA SER A 7 -11.25 9.38 8.24
C SER A 7 -11.95 8.25 7.46
N ILE A 8 -11.26 7.65 6.49
CA ILE A 8 -11.78 6.52 5.70
C ILE A 8 -11.43 5.20 6.37
N ASP A 9 -10.16 5.03 6.75
CA ASP A 9 -9.66 3.86 7.44
C ASP A 9 -8.33 4.21 8.13
N GLU A 10 -8.33 4.23 9.46
CA GLU A 10 -7.11 4.51 10.23
C GLU A 10 -6.03 3.44 10.01
N LYS A 11 -6.43 2.18 9.79
CA LYS A 11 -5.49 1.09 9.48
C LYS A 11 -4.86 1.26 8.11
N ALA A 12 -5.58 1.86 7.15
CA ALA A 12 -5.04 2.18 5.83
C ALA A 12 -3.89 3.20 5.91
N TRP A 13 -4.02 4.21 6.78
CA TRP A 13 -2.90 5.14 7.06
C TRP A 13 -1.71 4.44 7.72
N CYS A 14 -1.95 3.59 8.71
CA CYS A 14 -0.89 2.84 9.38
C CYS A 14 -0.18 1.88 8.42
N ALA A 15 -0.93 1.15 7.57
CA ALA A 15 -0.38 0.21 6.62
C ALA A 15 0.48 0.91 5.54
N MET A 16 0.08 2.11 5.11
CA MET A 16 0.93 2.96 4.25
C MET A 16 2.25 3.36 4.91
N LEU A 17 2.24 3.71 6.20
CA LEU A 17 3.46 4.11 6.92
C LEU A 17 4.43 2.94 7.14
N ILE A 18 3.89 1.75 7.38
CA ILE A 18 4.69 0.54 7.59
C ILE A 18 5.40 0.11 6.29
N GLY A 19 4.88 0.52 5.13
CA GLY A 19 5.46 0.18 3.82
C GLY A 19 5.24 -1.29 3.52
N TRP A 20 4.00 -1.67 3.22
CA TRP A 20 3.69 -3.06 2.88
C TRP A 20 4.50 -3.56 1.70
N GLU A 21 5.05 -4.74 1.88
CA GLU A 21 5.64 -5.54 0.82
C GLU A 21 4.78 -6.78 0.61
N ALA A 22 4.74 -7.26 -0.63
CA ALA A 22 4.03 -8.48 -0.96
C ALA A 22 4.59 -9.66 -0.12
N PRO A 23 3.74 -10.48 0.52
CA PRO A 23 4.18 -11.63 1.27
C PRO A 23 5.08 -12.55 0.44
N LYS A 24 6.13 -13.07 1.05
CA LYS A 24 7.07 -14.01 0.42
C LYS A 24 6.95 -15.38 1.07
N MET A 25 7.08 -16.41 0.27
CA MET A 25 7.18 -17.79 0.73
C MET A 25 8.53 -18.37 0.31
N ASP A 26 9.05 -19.29 1.11
CA ASP A 26 10.23 -20.06 0.73
C ASP A 26 9.81 -21.13 -0.29
N ASP A 27 10.53 -21.16 -1.40
CA ASP A 27 10.44 -22.18 -2.44
C ASP A 27 11.82 -22.83 -2.63
N ASN A 28 11.87 -23.97 -3.31
CA ASN A 28 13.09 -24.72 -3.59
C ASN A 28 14.16 -23.87 -4.31
N ASN A 29 13.75 -22.79 -4.98
CA ASN A 29 14.62 -21.87 -5.71
C ASN A 29 14.90 -20.54 -4.98
N GLY A 30 14.45 -20.39 -3.73
CA GLY A 30 14.61 -19.18 -2.90
C GLY A 30 13.28 -18.55 -2.48
N LYS A 31 13.31 -17.28 -2.05
CA LYS A 31 12.09 -16.56 -1.66
C LYS A 31 11.32 -16.06 -2.87
N VAL A 32 10.12 -16.58 -3.07
CA VAL A 32 9.19 -16.16 -4.13
C VAL A 32 8.01 -15.40 -3.55
N THR A 33 7.38 -14.55 -4.36
CA THR A 33 6.14 -13.89 -3.95
C THR A 33 5.05 -14.92 -3.74
N LYS A 34 4.42 -14.87 -2.58
CA LYS A 34 3.35 -15.78 -2.18
C LYS A 34 2.07 -15.45 -2.97
N PRO A 35 1.41 -16.44 -3.61
CA PRO A 35 0.15 -16.21 -4.31
C PRO A 35 -0.95 -15.71 -3.37
N GLU A 36 -1.84 -14.84 -3.88
CA GLU A 36 -2.93 -14.24 -3.09
C GLU A 36 -3.83 -15.28 -2.41
N MET A 37 -4.10 -16.39 -3.11
CA MET A 37 -4.93 -17.49 -2.57
C MET A 37 -4.32 -18.17 -1.34
N GLN A 38 -3.02 -17.98 -1.10
CA GLN A 38 -2.31 -18.55 0.04
C GLN A 38 -2.11 -17.53 1.17
N TRP A 39 -2.51 -16.28 0.97
CA TRP A 39 -2.31 -15.23 1.96
C TRP A 39 -3.04 -15.55 3.26
N ALA A 40 -2.37 -15.27 4.38
CA ALA A 40 -3.00 -15.31 5.67
C ALA A 40 -4.03 -14.17 5.78
N THR A 41 -5.05 -14.35 6.62
CA THR A 41 -6.11 -13.35 6.83
C THR A 41 -5.57 -11.97 7.18
N GLU A 42 -4.45 -11.88 7.91
CA GLU A 42 -3.83 -10.60 8.24
C GLU A 42 -3.07 -9.97 7.07
N GLU A 43 -2.42 -10.78 6.21
CA GLU A 43 -1.77 -10.32 4.98
C GLU A 43 -2.81 -9.73 4.02
N GLU A 44 -3.94 -10.41 3.86
CA GLU A 44 -5.06 -9.97 3.03
C GLU A 44 -5.70 -8.67 3.57
N LYS A 45 -5.92 -8.58 4.89
CA LYS A 45 -6.42 -7.35 5.53
C LYS A 45 -5.50 -6.15 5.28
N LEU A 46 -4.19 -6.35 5.39
CA LEU A 46 -3.19 -5.30 5.14
C LEU A 46 -3.19 -4.88 3.67
N ALA A 47 -3.19 -5.84 2.74
CA ALA A 47 -3.27 -5.56 1.31
C ALA A 47 -4.53 -4.77 0.97
N ASN A 48 -5.68 -5.18 1.50
CA ASN A 48 -6.96 -4.48 1.31
C ASN A 48 -6.94 -3.06 1.88
N ALA A 49 -6.37 -2.86 3.08
CA ALA A 49 -6.25 -1.53 3.68
C ALA A 49 -5.42 -0.58 2.80
N ILE A 50 -4.35 -1.08 2.19
CA ILE A 50 -3.48 -0.28 1.32
C ILE A 50 -4.12 0.00 -0.03
N SER A 51 -4.81 -0.97 -0.62
CA SER A 51 -5.60 -0.74 -1.84
C SER A 51 -6.62 0.38 -1.66
N LYS A 52 -7.29 0.46 -0.50
CA LYS A 52 -8.18 1.57 -0.17
C LYS A 52 -7.43 2.91 -0.05
N ALA A 53 -6.28 2.93 0.61
CA ALA A 53 -5.47 4.13 0.73
C ALA A 53 -5.02 4.65 -0.64
N LEU A 54 -4.51 3.74 -1.49
CA LEU A 54 -4.07 4.05 -2.85
C LEU A 54 -5.22 4.57 -3.71
N TYR A 55 -6.39 3.93 -3.64
CA TYR A 55 -7.58 4.41 -4.35
C TYR A 55 -7.93 5.85 -3.96
N VAL A 56 -7.94 6.15 -2.66
CA VAL A 56 -8.20 7.50 -2.14
C VAL A 56 -7.20 8.52 -2.67
N ILE A 57 -5.92 8.13 -2.70
CA ILE A 57 -4.82 8.94 -3.22
C ILE A 57 -5.04 9.21 -4.72
N PHE A 58 -5.30 8.18 -5.52
CA PHE A 58 -5.50 8.29 -6.96
C PHE A 58 -6.75 9.06 -7.35
N CYS A 59 -7.87 8.89 -6.63
CA CYS A 59 -9.11 9.59 -6.94
C CYS A 59 -9.08 11.06 -6.53
N ARG A 60 -8.29 11.43 -5.52
CA ARG A 60 -8.20 12.82 -5.05
C ARG A 60 -7.07 13.62 -5.67
N MET A 61 -5.97 12.98 -6.06
CA MET A 61 -4.89 13.68 -6.76
C MET A 61 -5.27 13.90 -8.22
N ASP A 62 -5.02 15.12 -8.69
CA ASP A 62 -4.94 15.32 -10.13
C ASP A 62 -3.68 14.63 -10.71
N MET A 63 -3.71 14.33 -12.00
CA MET A 63 -2.63 13.63 -12.70
C MET A 63 -1.29 14.41 -12.69
N GLN A 64 -1.34 15.74 -12.55
CA GLN A 64 -0.16 16.60 -12.46
C GLN A 64 0.44 16.61 -11.05
N GLU A 65 -0.38 16.66 -10.01
CA GLU A 65 0.01 16.49 -8.61
C GLU A 65 0.63 15.11 -8.39
N PHE A 66 0.02 14.06 -8.94
CA PHE A 66 0.58 12.72 -8.89
C PHE A 66 1.97 12.66 -9.55
N LYS A 67 2.12 13.25 -10.75
CA LYS A 67 3.42 13.32 -11.44
C LYS A 67 4.47 14.11 -10.65
N ARG A 68 4.07 15.14 -9.90
CA ARG A 68 5.00 15.92 -9.04
C ARG A 68 5.47 15.08 -7.86
N ILE A 69 4.57 14.37 -7.18
CA ILE A 69 4.93 13.50 -6.05
C ILE A 69 5.75 12.29 -6.54
N ALA A 70 5.37 11.64 -7.62
CA ALA A 70 6.07 10.47 -8.16
C ALA A 70 7.50 10.79 -8.63
N LYS A 71 7.76 12.04 -9.05
CA LYS A 71 9.11 12.52 -9.40
C LYS A 71 9.91 12.96 -8.17
N CYS A 72 9.29 13.06 -7.00
CA CYS A 72 9.96 13.47 -5.78
C CYS A 72 10.61 12.25 -5.13
N ILE A 73 11.90 12.04 -5.43
CA ILE A 73 12.68 10.90 -4.92
C ILE A 73 13.17 11.18 -3.48
N VAL A 74 13.36 12.45 -3.12
CA VAL A 74 13.64 12.92 -1.75
C VAL A 74 13.11 14.35 -1.65
N ALA A 75 12.18 14.61 -0.72
CA ALA A 75 11.94 15.95 -0.21
C ALA A 75 12.79 16.07 1.06
N MET A 76 13.90 16.81 0.96
CA MET A 76 14.76 17.17 2.09
C MET A 76 14.44 18.59 2.53
#